data_AF-A0A345QPU8-F1
#
_entry.id   AF-A0A345QPU8-F1
#
_cell.length_a   1.000
_cell.length_b   1.000
_cell.length_c   1.000
_cell.angle_alpha   90.00
_cell.angle_beta   90.00
_cell.angle_gamma   90.00
#
_symmetry.space_group_name_H-M   'P 1'
#
loop_
_entity.id
_entity.type
_entity.pdbx_description
1 polymer ?
#
loop_
_entity_poly.entity_id
_entity_poly.type
_entity_poly.pdbx_seq_one_letter_code
_entity_poly.pdbx_strand_id
1 'polypeptide(L)'
;MIAILHREGSDHLARIDLCIKLKDDSIETLPSEIRDMGPMAAEQCNRVRAHIERFGRHPCRNEVLGRSFTPDGQTYIDTGDFPHQRKVKADTCANAARRVGRHRINQSPC
;
A
#
# COMPACT_ATOMS: atom_id res chain seq x y z
N MET A 1 -12.70 -2.93 5.45
CA MET A 1 -12.49 -2.20 4.18
C MET A 1 -11.84 -3.02 3.07
N ILE A 2 -11.02 -4.04 3.38
CA ILE A 2 -10.34 -4.86 2.37
C ILE A 2 -11.29 -5.36 1.27
N ALA A 3 -12.42 -5.98 1.63
CA ALA A 3 -13.39 -6.49 0.64
C ALA A 3 -13.90 -5.41 -0.34
N ILE A 4 -14.08 -4.17 0.13
CA ILE A 4 -14.57 -3.06 -0.68
C ILE A 4 -13.54 -2.66 -1.74
N LEU A 5 -12.26 -2.59 -1.38
CA LEU A 5 -11.18 -2.25 -2.30
C LEU A 5 -11.01 -3.30 -3.42
N HIS A 6 -11.39 -4.55 -3.17
CA HIS A 6 -11.13 -5.67 -4.08
C HIS A 6 -12.31 -6.05 -4.98
N ARG A 7 -13.53 -5.58 -4.71
CA ARG A 7 -14.72 -5.94 -5.49
C ARG A 7 -14.96 -4.96 -6.63
N GLU A 8 -14.63 -5.35 -7.86
CA GLU A 8 -14.96 -4.60 -9.08
C GLU A 8 -16.48 -4.44 -9.26
N GLY A 9 -16.91 -3.37 -9.92
CA GLY A 9 -18.32 -3.06 -10.18
C GLY A 9 -18.53 -1.61 -10.61
N SER A 10 -19.69 -1.29 -11.17
CA SER A 10 -20.02 0.08 -11.61
C SER A 10 -20.00 1.10 -10.46
N ASP A 11 -20.26 0.65 -9.23
CA ASP A 11 -20.24 1.43 -8.00
C ASP A 11 -18.90 1.39 -7.26
N HIS A 12 -17.83 0.83 -7.87
CA HIS A 12 -16.56 0.61 -7.17
C HIS A 12 -15.89 1.89 -6.69
N LEU A 13 -15.83 2.92 -7.53
CA LEU A 13 -15.26 4.21 -7.13
C LEU A 13 -15.98 4.83 -5.94
N ALA A 14 -17.32 4.89 -5.99
CA ALA A 14 -18.13 5.45 -4.90
C ALA A 14 -17.91 4.71 -3.57
N ARG A 15 -17.73 3.38 -3.62
CA ARG A 15 -17.44 2.59 -2.41
C ARG A 15 -16.02 2.81 -1.89
N ILE A 16 -15.04 3.06 -2.78
CA ILE A 16 -13.68 3.42 -2.37
C ILE A 16 -13.66 4.82 -1.74
N ASP A 17 -14.39 5.77 -2.31
CA ASP A 17 -14.52 7.14 -1.76
C ASP A 17 -15.09 7.11 -0.34
N LEU A 18 -16.13 6.30 -0.11
CA LEU A 18 -16.66 6.07 1.24
C LEU A 18 -15.59 5.45 2.16
N CYS A 19 -14.76 4.54 1.66
CA CYS A 19 -13.68 3.96 2.46
C CYS A 19 -12.61 4.99 2.85
N ILE A 20 -12.25 5.90 1.96
CA ILE A 20 -11.29 6.97 2.25
C ILE A 20 -11.85 7.86 3.36
N LYS A 21 -13.09 8.35 3.20
CA LYS A 21 -13.75 9.18 4.20
C LYS A 21 -13.80 8.51 5.58
N LEU A 22 -14.31 7.29 5.64
CA LEU A 22 -14.41 6.54 6.90
C LEU A 22 -13.03 6.26 7.53
N LYS A 23 -11.97 6.14 6.70
CA LYS A 23 -10.60 6.01 7.21
C LYS A 23 -10.14 7.30 7.85
N ASP A 24 -10.25 8.41 7.14
CA ASP A 24 -9.81 9.72 7.62
C ASP A 24 -10.53 10.08 8.93
N ASP A 25 -11.85 9.87 8.99
CA ASP A 25 -12.65 10.07 10.21
C ASP A 25 -12.20 9.18 11.38
N SER A 26 -11.66 7.99 11.09
CA SER A 26 -11.23 7.02 12.11
C SER A 26 -9.83 7.25 12.66
N ILE A 27 -8.93 7.94 11.93
CA ILE A 27 -7.51 8.07 12.29
C ILE A 27 -7.35 8.64 13.71
N GLU A 28 -8.13 9.66 14.05
CA GLU A 28 -8.04 10.32 15.36
C GLU A 28 -8.53 9.46 16.52
N THR A 29 -9.38 8.46 16.23
CA THR A 29 -9.94 7.52 17.21
C THR A 29 -9.09 6.26 17.39
N LEU A 30 -8.03 6.10 16.61
CA LEU A 30 -7.16 4.94 16.73
C LEU A 30 -6.41 4.95 18.09
N PRO A 31 -6.28 3.77 18.73
CA PRO A 31 -5.37 3.59 19.86
C PRO A 31 -3.96 4.07 19.52
N SER A 32 -3.27 4.64 20.50
CA SER A 32 -1.94 5.24 20.33
C SER A 32 -0.92 4.26 19.73
N GLU A 33 -1.06 2.98 20.03
CA GLU A 33 -0.21 1.87 19.64
C GLU A 33 -0.27 1.57 18.13
N ILE A 34 -1.37 1.96 17.47
CA ILE A 34 -1.59 1.70 16.04
C ILE A 34 -1.94 2.95 15.23
N ARG A 35 -1.89 4.14 15.85
CA ARG A 35 -2.23 5.41 15.20
C ARG A 35 -1.41 5.65 13.94
N ASP A 36 -0.13 5.31 13.97
CA ASP A 36 0.79 5.42 12.83
C ASP A 36 0.40 4.54 11.63
N MET A 37 -0.43 3.51 11.83
CA MET A 37 -0.97 2.69 10.75
C MET A 37 -2.13 3.37 10.00
N GLY A 38 -2.77 4.36 10.61
CA GLY A 38 -3.90 5.10 10.05
C GLY A 38 -3.58 5.71 8.68
N PRO A 39 -2.55 6.58 8.58
CA PRO A 39 -2.14 7.19 7.32
C PRO A 39 -1.77 6.17 6.25
N MET A 40 -1.03 5.11 6.60
CA MET A 40 -0.69 4.03 5.66
C MET A 40 -1.94 3.35 5.08
N ALA A 41 -2.96 3.14 5.92
CA ALA A 41 -4.20 2.51 5.46
C ALA A 41 -5.03 3.44 4.55
N ALA A 42 -5.07 4.74 4.83
CA ALA A 42 -5.72 5.73 3.96
C ALA A 42 -5.02 5.83 2.61
N GLU A 43 -3.68 5.83 2.61
CA GLU A 43 -2.87 5.85 1.39
C GLU A 43 -3.12 4.61 0.50
N GLN A 44 -3.32 3.43 1.10
CA GLN A 44 -3.71 2.23 0.35
C GLN A 44 -5.05 2.39 -0.37
N CYS A 45 -6.06 3.01 0.27
CA CYS A 45 -7.34 3.29 -0.37
C CYS A 45 -7.17 4.26 -1.55
N ASN A 46 -6.37 5.31 -1.38
CA ASN A 46 -6.09 6.29 -2.44
C ASN A 46 -5.39 5.67 -3.66
N ARG A 47 -4.41 4.79 -3.43
CA ARG A 47 -3.75 4.04 -4.52
C ARG A 47 -4.73 3.19 -5.33
N VAL A 48 -5.62 2.46 -4.64
CA VAL A 48 -6.64 1.65 -5.31
C VAL A 48 -7.63 2.54 -6.08
N ARG A 49 -8.05 3.66 -5.49
CA ARG A 49 -8.94 4.63 -6.17
C ARG A 49 -8.36 5.08 -7.50
N ALA A 50 -7.11 5.56 -7.51
CA ALA A 50 -6.43 6.02 -8.71
C ALA A 50 -6.31 4.92 -9.78
N HIS A 51 -6.10 3.68 -9.36
CA HIS A 51 -6.08 2.52 -10.25
C HIS A 51 -7.43 2.25 -10.91
N ILE A 52 -8.50 2.21 -10.11
CA ILE A 52 -9.85 1.97 -10.62
C ILE A 52 -10.33 3.14 -11.47
N GLU A 53 -9.96 4.37 -11.14
CA GLU A 53 -10.25 5.55 -11.96
C GLU A 53 -9.57 5.47 -13.33
N ARG A 54 -8.31 5.03 -13.37
CA ARG A 54 -7.55 4.90 -14.62
C ARG A 54 -8.01 3.74 -15.49
N PHE A 55 -8.28 2.57 -14.89
CA PHE A 55 -8.47 1.33 -15.65
C PHE A 55 -9.90 0.77 -15.59
N GLY A 56 -10.76 1.30 -14.71
CA GLY A 56 -12.11 0.80 -14.44
C GLY A 56 -12.17 -0.56 -13.71
N ARG A 57 -11.03 -1.21 -13.49
CA ARG A 57 -10.88 -2.56 -12.92
C ARG A 57 -9.44 -2.78 -12.44
N HIS A 58 -9.13 -3.95 -11.89
CA HIS A 58 -7.76 -4.32 -11.53
C HIS A 58 -7.04 -4.98 -12.71
N PRO A 59 -6.09 -4.32 -13.40
CA PRO A 59 -5.46 -4.88 -14.60
C PRO A 59 -4.70 -6.19 -14.33
N CYS A 60 -4.13 -6.34 -13.15
CA CYS A 60 -3.41 -7.54 -12.74
C CYS A 60 -4.29 -8.81 -12.71
N ARG A 61 -5.61 -8.68 -12.73
CA ARG A 61 -6.54 -9.81 -12.80
C ARG A 61 -6.89 -10.21 -14.22
N ASN A 62 -6.52 -9.41 -15.23
CA ASN A 62 -6.96 -9.65 -16.59
C ASN A 62 -6.48 -11.00 -17.10
N GLU A 63 -5.21 -11.36 -16.88
CA GLU A 63 -4.66 -12.66 -17.28
C GLU A 63 -5.43 -13.82 -16.65
N VAL A 64 -5.62 -13.78 -15.33
CA VAL A 64 -6.36 -14.82 -14.58
C VAL A 64 -7.82 -14.92 -15.03
N LEU A 65 -8.43 -13.80 -15.42
CA LEU A 65 -9.83 -13.72 -15.86
C LEU A 65 -10.00 -13.86 -17.38
N GLY A 66 -8.92 -14.12 -18.14
CA GLY A 66 -8.96 -14.25 -19.60
C GLY A 66 -9.36 -12.97 -20.34
N ARG A 67 -9.13 -11.79 -19.75
CA ARG A 67 -9.46 -10.48 -20.33
C ARG A 67 -8.26 -9.90 -21.08
N SER A 68 -8.53 -9.15 -22.13
CA SER A 68 -7.50 -8.38 -22.84
C SER A 68 -7.01 -7.17 -22.02
N PHE A 69 -5.74 -6.84 -22.20
CA PHE A 69 -5.15 -5.60 -21.67
C PHE A 69 -5.46 -4.43 -22.62
N THR A 70 -5.69 -3.25 -22.06
CA THR A 70 -5.58 -2.00 -22.82
C THR A 70 -4.10 -1.69 -23.02
N PRO A 71 -3.69 -0.86 -24.01
CA PRO A 71 -2.28 -0.48 -24.18
C PRO A 71 -1.65 0.10 -22.90
N ASP A 72 -2.39 0.98 -22.22
CA ASP A 72 -2.05 1.52 -20.91
C ASP A 72 -1.93 0.45 -19.82
N GLY A 73 -2.86 -0.51 -19.82
CA GLY A 73 -2.86 -1.63 -18.89
C GLY A 73 -1.65 -2.54 -19.12
N GLN A 74 -1.28 -2.80 -20.36
CA GLN A 74 -0.10 -3.59 -20.70
C GLN A 74 1.17 -2.89 -20.25
N THR A 75 1.32 -1.59 -20.56
CA THR A 75 2.46 -0.78 -20.10
C THR A 75 2.58 -0.78 -18.58
N TYR A 76 1.46 -0.72 -17.87
CA TYR A 76 1.42 -0.81 -16.40
C TYR A 76 1.86 -2.17 -15.88
N ILE A 77 1.45 -3.27 -16.51
CA ILE A 77 1.93 -4.61 -16.14
C ILE A 77 3.42 -4.76 -16.43
N ASP A 78 3.89 -4.29 -17.60
CA ASP A 78 5.28 -4.41 -18.04
C ASP A 78 6.25 -3.65 -17.13
N THR A 79 5.80 -2.55 -16.52
CA THR A 79 6.61 -1.81 -15.53
C THR A 79 6.79 -2.57 -14.22
N GLY A 80 5.92 -3.54 -13.92
CA GLY A 80 5.98 -4.35 -12.71
C GLY A 80 5.85 -3.56 -11.40
N ASP A 81 5.45 -2.28 -11.46
CA ASP A 81 5.37 -1.39 -10.30
C ASP A 81 4.02 -1.56 -9.59
N PHE A 82 3.87 -2.74 -8.97
CA PHE A 82 2.64 -3.07 -8.29
C PHE A 82 2.58 -2.42 -6.89
N PRO A 83 1.44 -1.83 -6.49
CA PRO A 83 1.32 -1.11 -5.21
C PRO A 83 1.52 -2.00 -3.97
N HIS A 84 1.45 -3.33 -4.11
CA HIS A 84 1.72 -4.28 -3.04
C HIS A 84 3.20 -4.69 -2.94
N GLN A 85 4.04 -4.30 -3.90
CA GLN A 85 5.47 -4.58 -3.91
C GLN A 85 6.22 -3.39 -3.29
N ARG A 86 6.37 -3.40 -1.96
CA ARG A 86 7.22 -2.41 -1.27
C ARG A 86 8.68 -2.66 -1.64
N LYS A 87 9.27 -1.75 -2.43
CA LYS A 87 10.72 -1.74 -2.69
C LYS A 87 11.46 -1.47 -1.38
N VAL A 88 12.17 -2.45 -0.86
CA VAL A 88 13.04 -2.28 0.30
C VAL A 88 14.30 -1.57 -0.18
N LYS A 89 14.59 -0.36 0.33
CA LYS A 89 15.86 0.32 0.01
C LYS A 89 17.02 -0.47 0.64
N ALA A 90 18.06 -0.75 -0.14
CA ALA A 90 19.24 -1.51 0.28
C ALA A 90 19.94 -0.89 1.51
N ASP A 91 19.83 0.42 1.68
CA ASP A 91 20.44 1.21 2.76
C ASP A 91 19.92 0.85 4.17
N THR A 92 18.78 0.15 4.23
CA THR A 92 18.13 -0.24 5.50
C THR A 92 18.97 -1.27 6.27
N CYS A 93 19.70 -2.16 5.58
CA CYS A 93 20.62 -3.11 6.24
C CYS A 93 21.91 -2.42 6.73
N ALA A 94 22.42 -1.43 6.01
CA ALA A 94 23.64 -0.71 6.39
C ALA A 94 23.47 0.14 7.66
N ASN A 95 22.29 0.73 7.86
CA ASN A 95 21.99 1.55 9.04
C ASN A 95 21.60 0.74 10.29
N ALA A 96 21.02 -0.45 10.12
CA ALA A 96 20.74 -1.36 11.23
C ALA A 96 22.04 -1.88 11.88
N ALA A 97 23.05 -2.23 11.08
CA ALA A 97 24.35 -2.68 11.56
C ALA A 97 25.12 -1.61 12.37
N ARG A 98 25.02 -0.33 11.99
CA ARG A 98 25.66 0.78 12.72
C ARG A 98 25.04 1.05 14.10
N ARG A 99 23.75 0.77 14.30
CA ARG A 99 23.05 1.01 15.56
C ARG A 99 23.40 -0.03 16.63
N VAL A 100 23.61 -1.29 16.21
CA VAL A 100 24.04 -2.38 17.10
C VAL A 100 25.50 -2.21 17.54
N GLY A 101 26.38 -1.67 16.68
CA GLY A 101 27.79 -1.43 17.01
C GLY A 101 28.05 -0.35 18.07
N ARG A 102 27.10 0.56 18.33
CA ARG A 102 27.29 1.67 19.29
C ARG A 102 26.95 1.30 20.73
N HIS A 103 26.26 0.18 20.96
CA HIS A 103 25.82 -0.23 22.30
C HIS A 103 26.78 -1.19 23.01
N ARG A 104 27.89 -1.60 22.36
CA ARG A 104 28.85 -2.58 22.91
C ARG A 104 30.14 -2.00 23.50
N ILE A 105 30.27 -0.67 23.56
CA ILE A 105 31.52 0.02 23.99
C ILE A 105 31.39 0.75 25.33
N ASN A 106 30.57 0.24 26.26
CA ASN A 106 30.60 0.78 27.63
C ASN A 106 30.29 -0.26 28.71
N GLN A 107 31.00 -1.39 28.69
CA GLN A 107 31.24 -2.17 29.91
C GLN A 107 32.72 -2.56 29.97
N SER A 108 33.47 -1.76 30.72
CA SER A 108 34.82 -2.08 31.21
C SER A 108 34.71 -2.68 32.62
N PRO A 109 35.69 -3.49 33.06
CA PRO A 109 35.51 -4.49 34.10
C PRO A 109 35.79 -3.96 35.51
N CYS A 110 34.99 -4.41 36.47
CA CYS A 110 35.36 -4.64 37.87
C CYS A 110 34.64 -5.90 38.34
#